data_AF-R6FQ22-F1
#
_entry.id   AF-R6FQ22-F1
#
_cell.length_a   1.000
_cell.length_b   1.000
_cell.length_c   1.000
_cell.angle_alpha   90.00
_cell.angle_beta   90.00
_cell.angle_gamma   90.00
#
_symmetry.space_group_name_H-M   'P 1'
#
loop_
_entity.id
_entity.type
_entity.pdbx_description
1 polymer ?
#
loop_
_entity_poly.entity_id
_entity_poly.type
_entity_poly.pdbx_seq_one_letter_code
_entity_poly.pdbx_strand_id
1 'polypeptide(L)'
;MKRFASHYLFLPGYGYLKQYVVEVDQGYAVRIFPLKEEVEDVEWLPGVIALFPEGPDGELASYLYYPFDFNAMQPVAGTRHRPLR
;
A
#
# COMPACT_ATOMS: atom_id res chain seq x y z
N MET A 1 -15.09 0.87 -0.59
CA MET A 1 -13.88 1.11 -1.40
C MET A 1 -13.29 2.47 -1.13
N LYS A 2 -12.02 2.51 -0.68
CA LYS A 2 -11.22 3.73 -0.52
C LYS A 2 -9.94 3.61 -1.34
N ARG A 3 -9.39 4.74 -1.78
CA ARG A 3 -8.15 4.77 -2.55
C ARG A 3 -7.04 5.37 -1.73
N PHE A 4 -5.92 4.67 -1.72
CA PHE A 4 -4.73 5.11 -1.00
C PHE A 4 -3.55 5.19 -1.95
N ALA A 5 -2.74 6.22 -1.77
CA ALA A 5 -1.42 6.34 -2.38
C ALA A 5 -0.39 6.57 -1.28
N SER A 6 0.83 6.15 -1.55
CA SER A 6 1.98 6.39 -0.68
C SER A 6 3.23 6.56 -1.54
N HIS A 7 4.38 6.78 -0.89
CA HIS A 7 5.65 6.96 -1.61
C HIS A 7 5.97 5.73 -2.47
N TYR A 8 5.73 4.55 -1.91
CA TYR A 8 5.82 3.27 -2.62
C TYR A 8 4.67 2.33 -2.22
N LEU A 9 4.33 1.44 -3.14
CA LEU A 9 3.49 0.26 -2.94
C LEU A 9 4.37 -0.99 -3.07
N PHE A 10 4.46 -1.81 -2.02
CA PHE A 10 5.10 -3.12 -2.11
C PHE A 10 4.08 -4.18 -2.55
N LEU A 11 4.36 -4.81 -3.69
CA LEU A 11 3.54 -5.88 -4.27
C LEU A 11 4.38 -7.18 -4.32
N PRO A 12 3.94 -8.27 -3.66
CA PRO A 12 4.66 -9.54 -3.67
C PRO A 12 4.92 -10.05 -5.08
N GLY A 13 6.15 -10.49 -5.36
CA GLY A 13 6.58 -10.94 -6.69
C GLY A 13 6.98 -9.83 -7.67
N TYR A 14 6.58 -8.57 -7.43
CA TYR A 14 6.91 -7.42 -8.28
C TYR A 14 7.86 -6.41 -7.60
N GLY A 15 7.87 -6.36 -6.26
CA GLY A 15 8.70 -5.44 -5.49
C GLY A 15 8.01 -4.10 -5.23
N TYR A 16 8.79 -3.02 -5.17
CA TYR A 16 8.30 -1.68 -4.85
C TYR A 16 7.92 -0.89 -6.10
N LEU A 17 6.66 -0.49 -6.18
CA LEU A 17 6.08 0.32 -7.25
C LEU A 17 5.95 1.76 -6.78
N LYS A 18 6.47 2.70 -7.56
CA LYS A 18 6.38 4.13 -7.28
C LYS A 18 5.18 4.73 -8.00
N GLN A 19 4.47 5.66 -7.35
CA GLN A 19 3.28 6.35 -7.93
C GLN A 19 2.18 5.37 -8.37
N TYR A 20 1.80 4.45 -7.48
CA TYR A 20 0.63 3.59 -7.67
C TYR A 20 -0.42 3.89 -6.60
N VAL A 21 -1.68 3.79 -7.01
CA VAL A 21 -2.85 3.80 -6.14
C VAL A 21 -3.26 2.36 -5.88
N VAL A 22 -3.63 2.08 -4.64
CA VAL A 22 -4.38 0.87 -4.29
C VAL A 22 -5.81 1.26 -3.90
N GLU A 23 -6.78 0.59 -4.51
CA GLU A 23 -8.16 0.62 -4.07
C GLU A 23 -8.37 -0.55 -3.10
N VAL A 24 -8.84 -0.23 -1.90
CA VAL A 24 -9.00 -1.16 -0.79
C VAL A 24 -10.48 -1.29 -0.46
N ASP A 25 -10.94 -2.52 -0.28
CA ASP A 25 -12.26 -2.85 0.24
C ASP A 25 -12.13 -3.87 1.37
N GLN A 26 -12.74 -3.57 2.52
CA GLN A 26 -12.71 -4.43 3.71
C GLN A 26 -11.31 -4.87 4.19
N GLY A 27 -10.25 -4.12 3.85
CA GLY A 27 -8.88 -4.48 4.18
C GLY A 27 -8.07 -5.09 3.05
N TYR A 28 -8.73 -5.46 1.95
CA TYR A 28 -8.11 -6.15 0.83
C TYR A 28 -7.98 -5.24 -0.39
N ALA A 29 -6.85 -5.33 -1.07
CA ALA A 29 -6.62 -4.63 -2.33
C ALA A 29 -7.48 -5.26 -3.43
N VAL A 30 -8.41 -4.47 -3.98
CA VAL A 30 -9.27 -4.88 -5.09
C VAL A 30 -8.73 -4.43 -6.44
N ARG A 31 -8.03 -3.28 -6.48
CA ARG A 31 -7.40 -2.76 -7.70
C ARG A 31 -6.08 -2.07 -7.37
N ILE A 32 -5.12 -2.21 -8.28
CA ILE A 32 -3.81 -1.54 -8.24
C ILE A 32 -3.60 -0.90 -9.61
N PHE A 33 -3.31 0.40 -9.65
CA PHE A 33 -3.09 1.10 -10.92
C PHE A 33 -2.15 2.30 -10.75
N PRO A 34 -1.43 2.71 -11.82
CA PRO A 34 -0.59 3.90 -11.77
C PRO A 34 -1.41 5.14 -11.40
N LEU A 35 -0.88 5.95 -10.48
CA LEU A 35 -1.45 7.25 -10.15
C LEU A 35 -1.31 8.18 -11.35
N LYS A 36 -2.44 8.50 -11.99
CA LYS A 36 -2.55 9.54 -13.02
C LYS A 36 -3.11 10.83 -12.41
N GLU A 37 -2.97 11.95 -13.10
CA GLU A 37 -3.36 13.29 -12.62
C GLU A 37 -4.87 13.43 -12.28
N GLU A 38 -5.74 12.51 -12.73
CA GLU A 38 -7.20 12.59 -12.58
C GLU A 38 -7.81 11.46 -11.72
N VAL A 39 -7.15 11.04 -10.64
CA VAL A 39 -7.78 10.10 -9.69
C VAL A 39 -8.40 10.90 -8.55
N GLU A 40 -9.71 11.13 -8.62
CA GLU A 40 -10.47 11.73 -7.53
C GLU A 40 -10.47 10.82 -6.29
N ASP A 41 -10.43 11.46 -5.11
CA ASP A 41 -10.62 10.83 -3.80
C ASP A 41 -9.54 9.82 -3.38
N VAL A 42 -8.26 10.18 -3.58
CA VAL A 42 -7.09 9.40 -3.12
C VAL A 42 -6.52 9.99 -1.83
N GLU A 43 -6.49 9.18 -0.77
CA GLU A 43 -5.83 9.53 0.48
C GLU A 43 -4.32 9.25 0.38
N TRP A 44 -3.51 10.29 0.55
CA TRP A 44 -2.05 10.18 0.59
C TRP A 44 -1.56 9.84 1.99
N LEU A 45 -0.82 8.74 2.10
CA LEU A 45 -0.28 8.24 3.35
C LEU A 45 1.26 8.38 3.39
N PRO A 46 1.85 8.66 4.55
CA PRO A 46 3.29 8.63 4.72
C PRO A 46 3.78 7.19 4.87
N GLY A 47 4.87 6.80 4.20
CA GLY A 47 5.48 5.47 4.34
C GLY A 47 5.39 4.59 3.10
N VAL A 48 5.08 3.31 3.31
CA VAL A 48 4.89 2.32 2.24
C VAL A 48 3.58 1.58 2.47
N ILE A 49 2.78 1.41 1.42
CA ILE A 49 1.66 0.47 1.48
C ILE A 49 2.20 -0.90 1.07
N ALA A 50 2.03 -1.91 1.90
CA ALA A 50 2.46 -3.28 1.62
C ALA A 50 1.25 -4.20 1.50
N LEU A 51 1.28 -5.05 0.49
CA LEU A 51 0.24 -6.03 0.20
C LEU A 51 0.74 -7.44 0.50
N PHE A 52 -0.08 -8.28 1.14
CA PHE A 52 0.28 -9.66 1.47
C PHE A 52 -0.90 -10.62 1.20
N PRO A 53 -0.67 -11.83 0.65
CA PRO A 53 -1.73 -12.81 0.36
C PRO A 53 -2.19 -13.51 1.65
N GLU A 54 -2.92 -12.78 2.49
CA GLU A 54 -3.42 -13.23 3.80
C GLU A 54 -4.95 -13.40 3.83
N GLY A 55 -5.64 -13.07 2.73
CA GLY A 55 -7.06 -13.30 2.59
C GLY A 55 -7.42 -14.80 2.55
N PRO A 56 -8.65 -15.16 2.94
CA PRO A 56 -9.12 -16.54 2.97
C PRO A 56 -9.01 -17.26 1.62
N ASP A 57 -9.13 -16.52 0.51
CA ASP A 57 -9.06 -17.03 -0.86
C ASP A 57 -7.83 -16.48 -1.63
N GLY A 58 -6.82 -16.01 -0.89
CA GLY A 58 -5.58 -15.44 -1.45
C GLY A 58 -5.66 -13.95 -1.75
N GLU A 59 -6.67 -13.23 -1.23
CA GLU A 59 -6.77 -11.79 -1.38
C GLU A 59 -5.59 -11.08 -0.70
N LEU A 60 -5.25 -9.92 -1.26
CA LEU A 60 -4.11 -9.14 -0.81
C LEU A 60 -4.51 -8.20 0.34
N ALA A 61 -4.25 -8.60 1.58
CA ALA A 61 -4.39 -7.73 2.75
C ALA A 61 -3.47 -6.51 2.64
N SER A 62 -3.99 -5.34 2.99
CA SER A 62 -3.32 -4.05 2.78
C SER A 62 -2.94 -3.36 4.09
N TYR A 63 -1.65 -3.01 4.21
CA TYR A 63 -1.10 -2.41 5.42
C TYR A 63 -0.26 -1.18 5.08
N LEU A 64 -0.39 -0.13 5.90
CA LEU A 64 0.56 0.98 5.90
C LEU A 64 1.72 0.68 6.85
N TYR A 65 2.94 0.73 6.33
CA TYR A 65 4.18 0.66 7.09
C TYR A 65 4.72 2.08 7.30
N TYR A 66 4.76 2.54 8.55
CA TYR A 66 5.29 3.84 8.91
C TYR A 66 5.84 3.85 10.36
N PRO A 67 6.99 4.50 10.63
CA PRO A 67 7.95 5.08 9.67
C PRO A 67 8.64 4.05 8.77
N PHE A 68 9.29 4.48 7.69
CA PHE A 68 10.00 3.61 6.74
C PHE A 68 11.24 4.31 6.19
N ASP A 69 12.36 3.59 6.04
CA ASP A 69 13.58 4.11 5.43
C ASP A 69 13.57 3.86 3.92
N PHE A 70 13.39 4.93 3.16
CA PHE A 70 13.33 4.87 1.69
C PHE A 70 14.70 4.76 1.01
N ASN A 71 15.81 5.05 1.71
CA ASN A 71 17.14 4.86 1.14
C ASN A 71 17.54 3.39 1.19
N ALA A 72 17.30 2.75 2.35
CA ALA A 72 17.59 1.34 2.55
C ALA A 72 16.44 0.40 2.10
N MET A 73 15.28 0.97 1.74
CA MET A 73 14.07 0.23 1.34
C MET A 73 13.63 -0.81 2.37
N GLN A 74 13.63 -0.42 3.65
CA GLN A 74 13.32 -1.31 4.77
C GLN A 74 12.59 -0.60 5.93
N PRO A 75 11.81 -1.35 6.73
CA PRO A 75 11.33 -0.88 8.02
C PRO A 75 12.48 -0.46 8.95
N VAL A 76 12.19 0.48 9.85
CA VAL A 76 13.11 0.94 10.89
C VAL A 76 12.61 0.55 12.28
N ALA A 77 13.46 0.75 13.29
CA ALA A 77 13.03 0.63 14.68
C ALA A 77 11.79 1.51 14.92
N GLY A 78 10.71 0.88 15.36
CA GLY A 78 9.43 1.57 15.62
C GLY A 78 8.46 1.62 14.43
N THR A 79 8.79 1.04 13.27
CA THR A 79 7.80 0.85 12.19
C THR A 79 6.59 0.09 12.71
N ARG A 80 5.40 0.65 12.49
CA ARG A 80 4.12 0.01 12.75
C ARG A 80 3.48 -0.40 11.43
N HIS A 81 2.74 -1.50 11.45
CA HIS A 81 1.78 -1.83 10.40
C HIS A 81 0.37 -1.40 10.81
N ARG A 82 -0.30 -0.62 9.96
CA ARG A 82 -1.70 -0.24 10.17
C ARG A 82 -2.54 -0.83 9.04
N PRO A 83 -3.51 -1.71 9.32
CA PRO A 83 -4.45 -2.18 8.31
C PRO A 83 -5.17 -1.00 7.66
N LEU A 84 -5.27 -0.99 6.33
CA LEU A 84 -6.06 -0.01 5.60
C LEU A 84 -7.51 -0.51 5.49
N ARG A 85 -8.51 0.36 5.62
CA ARG A 85 -9.93 0.01 5.56
C ARG A 85 -10.78 1.14 4.99
#